data_AF-A0A661Q4B7-F1
#
_entry.id   AF-A0A661Q4B7-F1
#
_cell.length_a   1.000
_cell.length_b   1.000
_cell.length_c   1.000
_cell.angle_alpha   90.00
_cell.angle_beta   90.00
_cell.angle_gamma   90.00
#
_symmetry.space_group_name_H-M   'P 1'
#
loop_
_entity.id
_entity.type
_entity.pdbx_description
1 polymer ?
#
loop_
_entity_poly.entity_id
_entity_poly.type
_entity_poly.pdbx_seq_one_letter_code
_entity_poly.pdbx_strand_id
1 'polypeptide(L)' 'MLDLNVEIAPGVVLKNPVLTASGTFGYGREYADYLDIAELGAI' A
#
# COMPACT_ATOMS: atom_id res chain seq x y z
N MET A 1 -11.55 -13.29 -9.90
CA MET A 1 -11.15 -12.21 -8.96
C MET A 1 -10.88 -10.97 -9.79
N LEU A 2 -11.19 -9.77 -9.30
CA LEU A 2 -10.92 -8.52 -10.03
C LEU A 2 -9.44 -8.17 -9.93
N ASP A 3 -8.89 -7.62 -11.01
CA ASP A 3 -7.58 -6.99 -11.03
C ASP A 3 -7.69 -5.57 -10.47
N LEU A 4 -6.87 -5.26 -9.45
CA LEU A 4 -6.81 -3.97 -8.80
C LEU A 4 -5.51 -3.21 -9.06
N ASN A 5 -4.59 -3.74 -9.88
CA ASN A 5 -3.32 -3.08 -10.17
C ASN A 5 -3.55 -1.67 -10.74
N VAL A 6 -2.74 -0.69 -10.31
CA VAL A 6 -2.79 0.69 -10.78
C VAL A 6 -1.39 1.23 -11.07
N GLU A 7 -1.22 1.97 -12.15
CA GLU A 7 0.01 2.71 -12.46
C GLU A 7 -0.21 4.20 -12.16
N ILE A 8 0.53 4.73 -11.18
CA ILE A 8 0.36 6.12 -10.70
C ILE A 8 1.34 7.11 -11.33
N ALA A 9 2.42 6.58 -11.90
CA ALA A 9 3.44 7.31 -12.66
C ALA A 9 4.15 6.29 -13.57
N PRO A 10 4.82 6.74 -14.65
CA PRO A 10 5.53 5.83 -15.56
C PRO A 10 6.48 4.89 -14.82
N GLY A 11 6.19 3.59 -14.85
CA GLY A 11 6.97 2.54 -14.18
C GLY A 11 6.73 2.37 -12.67
N VAL A 12 5.75 3.08 -12.09
CA VAL A 12 5.34 2.94 -10.68
C VAL A 12 3.98 2.24 -10.63
N VAL A 13 4.03 0.91 -10.53
CA VAL A 13 2.85 0.05 -10.45
C VAL A 13 2.61 -0.36 -9.00
N LEU A 14 1.42 -0.07 -8.50
CA LEU A 14 0.93 -0.55 -7.21
C LEU A 14 0.03 -1.78 -7.44
N LYS A 15 0.14 -2.77 -6.57
CA LYS A 15 -0.69 -3.98 -6.68
C LYS A 15 -2.18 -3.75 -6.45
N ASN A 16 -2.52 -2.65 -5.77
CA ASN A 16 -3.88 -2.17 -5.52
C ASN A 16 -3.83 -0.66 -5.18
N PRO A 17 -4.97 0.06 -5.23
CA PRO A 17 -5.00 1.50 -4.96
C PRO A 17 -5.05 1.85 -3.45
N VAL A 18 -4.89 0.88 -2.56
CA VAL A 18 -4.95 1.12 -1.11
C VAL A 18 -3.55 1.48 -0.62
N LEU A 19 -3.40 2.70 -0.14
CA LEU A 19 -2.15 3.21 0.42
C LEU A 19 -2.43 4.10 1.63
N THR A 20 -1.40 4.37 2.41
CA THR A 20 -1.53 5.19 3.61
C THR A 20 -1.37 6.67 3.29
N ALA A 21 -1.91 7.54 4.15
CA ALA A 21 -1.68 8.97 4.04
C ALA A 21 -0.42 9.37 4.81
N SER A 22 0.28 10.40 4.32
CA SER A 22 1.47 10.90 4.99
C SER A 22 1.16 11.31 6.44
N GLY A 23 1.95 10.79 7.38
CA GLY A 23 1.81 11.06 8.81
C GLY A 23 0.77 10.21 9.54
N THR A 24 0.07 9.27 8.88
CA THR A 24 -0.98 8.45 9.52
C THR A 24 -0.56 7.01 9.83
N PHE A 25 0.64 6.57 9.42
CA PHE A 25 1.03 5.15 9.48
C PHE A 25 2.47 4.88 9.92
N GLY A 26 3.19 5.90 10.42
CA GLY A 26 4.58 5.76 10.86
C GLY A 26 5.48 5.19 9.76
N TYR A 27 6.28 4.18 10.09
CA TYR A 27 7.10 3.44 9.12
C TYR A 27 6.55 2.02 8.87
N GLY A 28 5.27 1.79 9.16
CA GLY A 28 4.57 0.53 8.99
C GLY A 28 4.81 -0.51 10.11
N ARG A 29 5.96 -0.46 10.80
CA ARG A 29 6.30 -1.44 11.86
C ARG A 29 5.31 -1.46 13.01
N GLU A 30 4.71 -0.32 13.30
CA GLU A 30 3.70 -0.11 14.35
C GLU A 30 2.42 -0.91 14.08
N TYR A 31 2.17 -1.30 12.83
CA TYR A 31 0.97 -1.99 12.38
C TYR A 31 1.20 -3.46 12.00
N ALA A 32 2.43 -3.98 12.15
CA ALA A 32 2.80 -5.33 11.76
C ALA A 32 2.03 -6.43 12.50
N ASP A 33 1.55 -6.15 13.72
CA ASP A 33 0.73 -7.08 14.51
C ASP A 33 -0.75 -7.09 14.09
N TYR A 34 -1.19 -6.12 13.28
CA TYR A 34 -2.60 -5.89 12.96
C TYR A 34 -2.95 -6.22 11.51
N LEU A 35 -2.00 -6.09 10.57
CA LEU A 35 -2.18 -6.48 9.18
C LEU A 35 -0.86 -6.86 8.51
N ASP A 36 -0.97 -7.65 7.44
CA ASP A 36 0.16 -7.87 6.53
C ASP A 36 0.37 -6.61 5.69
N ILE A 37 1.45 -5.88 6.01
CA ILE A 37 1.84 -4.65 5.33
C ILE A 37 2.13 -4.92 3.85
N ALA A 38 2.57 -6.13 3.51
CA ALA A 38 2.84 -6.54 2.14
C ALA A 38 1.56 -6.68 1.31
N GLU A 39 0.36 -6.45 1.86
CA GLU A 39 -0.94 -6.37 1.17
C GLU A 39 -1.34 -4.93 0.78
N LEU A 40 -0.64 -3.88 1.25
CA LEU A 40 -0.89 -2.49 0.84
C LEU A 40 -0.20 -2.13 -0.49
N GLY A 41 -0.86 -1.34 -1.34
CA GLY A 41 -0.28 -0.81 -2.57
C GLY A 41 0.98 0.02 -2.32
N ALA A 42 0.94 0.90 -1.31
CA ALA A 42 2.07 1.70 -0.85
C ALA A 42 1.88 2.14 0.62
N ILE A 43 2.94 2.66 1.24
CA ILE A 43 2.89 3.35 2.54
C ILE A 43 3.17 4.84 2.30
#